data_AF-A0A954UKA9-F1
#
_entry.id   AF-A0A954UKA9-F1
#
_cell.length_a   1.000
_cell.length_b   1.000
_cell.length_c   1.000
_cell.angle_alpha   90.00
_cell.angle_beta   90.00
_cell.angle_gamma   90.00
#
_symmetry.space_group_name_H-M   'P 1'
#
loop_
_entity.id
_entity.type
_entity.pdbx_description
1 polymer ?
#
loop_
_entity_poly.entity_id
_entity_poly.type
_entity_poly.pdbx_seq_one_letter_code
_entity_poly.pdbx_strand_id
1 'polypeptide(L)' 'MPDKARCEKMDPTQIQTHHVWSRCVQSIWLLGVDRQTGVDYGYRRHWMESLIEYLASVFAVDVGGYHVLANHS' A
#
# COMPACT_ATOMS: atom_id res chain seq x y z
N MET A 1 5.96 -18.15 9.10
CA MET A 1 7.31 -18.49 8.60
C MET A 1 7.82 -17.29 7.84
N PRO A 2 9.04 -16.79 8.10
CA PRO A 2 9.62 -15.76 7.23
C PRO A 2 9.79 -16.38 5.84
N ASP A 3 9.18 -15.74 4.86
CA ASP A 3 9.33 -16.10 3.46
C ASP A 3 10.73 -15.66 2.97
N LYS A 4 11.12 -16.08 1.77
CA LYS A 4 12.41 -15.70 1.16
C LYS A 4 12.62 -14.18 1.18
N ALA A 5 13.88 -13.75 1.24
CA ALA A 5 14.22 -12.34 1.16
C ALA A 5 13.67 -11.72 -0.13
N ARG A 6 13.33 -10.42 -0.11
CA ARG A 6 12.75 -9.75 -1.29
C ARG A 6 13.67 -9.82 -2.51
N CYS A 7 14.98 -9.70 -2.31
CA CYS A 7 15.98 -9.85 -3.36
C CYS A 7 16.03 -11.25 -4.00
N GLU A 8 15.49 -12.28 -3.34
CA GLU A 8 15.38 -13.63 -3.90
C GLU A 8 14.07 -13.82 -4.68
N LYS A 9 13.11 -12.89 -4.56
CA LYS A 9 11.81 -12.93 -5.25
C LYS A 9 11.69 -11.95 -6.41
N MET A 10 12.50 -10.89 -6.37
CA MET A 10 12.51 -9.80 -7.35
C MET A 10 13.88 -9.77 -8.00
N ASP A 11 13.96 -10.20 -9.26
CA ASP A 11 15.16 -10.06 -10.08
C ASP A 11 15.26 -8.63 -10.66
N PRO A 12 16.23 -7.80 -10.24
CA PRO A 12 16.34 -6.42 -10.71
C PRO A 12 16.74 -6.30 -12.18
N THR A 13 17.14 -7.40 -12.84
CA THR A 13 17.59 -7.41 -14.24
C THR A 13 16.46 -7.72 -15.23
N GLN A 14 15.28 -8.07 -14.73
CA GLN A 14 14.14 -8.49 -15.54
C GLN A 14 12.96 -7.51 -15.36
N ILE A 15 12.22 -7.27 -16.44
CA ILE A 15 10.93 -6.57 -16.36
C ILE A 15 9.92 -7.51 -15.72
N GLN A 16 9.36 -7.12 -14.59
CA GLN A 16 8.45 -7.95 -13.81
C GLN A 16 7.27 -7.12 -13.27
N THR A 17 6.14 -7.80 -13.09
CA THR A 17 4.95 -7.24 -12.44
C THR A 17 4.71 -8.00 -11.15
N HIS A 18 4.54 -7.27 -10.05
CA HIS A 18 4.31 -7.84 -8.73
C HIS A 18 3.05 -7.28 -8.11
N HIS A 19 2.25 -8.14 -7.48
CA HIS A 19 1.18 -7.72 -6.60
C HIS A 19 1.74 -7.51 -5.19
N VAL A 20 1.71 -6.27 -4.71
CA VAL A 20 2.17 -5.88 -3.38
C VAL A 20 1.00 -5.33 -2.59
N TRP A 21 1.03 -5.51 -1.28
CA TRP A 21 0.05 -4.98 -0.36
C TRP A 21 0.73 -4.62 0.96
N SER A 22 0.16 -3.64 1.65
CA SER A 22 0.57 -3.30 3.00
C SER A 22 -0.63 -3.32 3.92
N ARG A 23 -0.42 -3.65 5.19
CA ARG A 23 -1.48 -3.59 6.19
C ARG A 23 -1.07 -2.68 7.33
N CYS A 24 -2.06 -2.00 7.87
CA CYS A 24 -1.86 -1.26 9.10
C CYS A 24 -1.60 -2.26 10.23
N VAL A 25 -0.52 -2.07 10.98
CA VAL A 25 -0.25 -2.84 12.20
C VAL A 25 -0.75 -2.05 13.41
N GLN A 26 -0.92 -2.68 14.57
CA GLN A 26 -1.32 -1.99 15.82
C GLN A 26 -2.70 -1.30 15.79
N SER A 27 -3.63 -1.76 14.95
CA SER A 27 -5.02 -1.25 14.90
C SER A 27 -5.15 0.25 14.59
N ILE A 28 -4.11 0.88 14.03
CA ILE A 28 -4.21 2.23 13.49
C ILE A 28 -4.97 2.12 12.17
N TRP A 29 -6.29 2.34 12.23
CA TRP A 29 -7.12 2.43 11.03
C TRP A 29 -6.69 3.67 10.25
N LEU A 30 -5.92 3.46 9.18
CA LEU A 30 -5.48 4.57 8.32
C LEU A 30 -6.68 5.23 7.63
N LEU A 31 -7.76 4.48 7.41
CA LEU A 31 -8.89 4.89 6.60
C LEU A 31 -10.21 4.31 7.14
N GLY A 32 -11.30 5.03 6.92
CA GLY A 32 -12.64 4.65 7.39
C GLY A 32 -12.80 4.84 8.91
N VAL A 33 -13.88 4.27 9.45
CA VAL A 33 -14.25 4.46 10.86
C VAL A 33 -13.43 3.54 11.76
N ASP A 34 -12.64 4.14 12.65
CA ASP A 34 -12.00 3.41 13.75
C ASP A 34 -13.07 2.92 14.73
N ARG A 35 -13.15 1.59 14.89
CA ARG A 35 -14.15 0.96 15.75
C ARG A 35 -13.95 1.24 17.25
N GLN A 36 -12.75 1.62 17.68
CA GLN A 36 -12.47 1.90 19.09
C GLN A 36 -12.86 3.33 19.46
N THR A 37 -12.56 4.29 18.59
CA THR A 37 -12.77 5.72 18.85
C THR A 37 -14.01 6.29 18.18
N GLY A 38 -14.56 5.61 17.16
CA GLY A 38 -15.67 6.09 16.33
C GLY A 38 -15.28 7.16 15.32
N VAL A 39 -13.99 7.53 15.22
CA VAL A 39 -13.51 8.58 14.32
C VAL A 39 -13.43 8.06 12.89
N ASP A 40 -13.96 8.82 11.93
CA ASP A 40 -13.84 8.52 10.50
C ASP A 40 -12.58 9.15 9.89
N TYR A 41 -11.67 8.30 9.42
CA TYR A 41 -10.45 8.67 8.72
C TYR A 41 -10.56 8.53 7.19
N GLY A 42 -11.77 8.34 6.64
CA GLY A 42 -12.02 8.18 5.20
C GLY A 42 -11.48 9.33 4.34
N TYR A 43 -11.38 10.54 4.91
CA TYR A 43 -10.80 11.71 4.23
C TYR A 43 -9.35 11.50 3.78
N ARG A 44 -8.60 10.59 4.42
CA ARG A 44 -7.19 10.30 4.08
C ARG A 44 -7.03 9.49 2.80
N ARG A 45 -8.12 8.99 2.21
CA ARG A 45 -8.09 8.13 1.01
C ARG A 45 -7.37 8.83 -0.14
N HIS A 46 -7.76 10.07 -0.40
CA HIS A 46 -7.15 10.90 -1.42
C HIS A 46 -5.64 11.10 -1.17
N TRP A 47 -5.20 11.17 0.09
CA TRP A 47 -3.76 11.31 0.41
C TRP A 47 -2.99 10.07 0.01
N MET A 48 -3.55 8.88 0.24
CA MET A 48 -2.94 7.61 -0.17
C MET A 48 -2.88 7.48 -1.70
N GLU A 49 -3.97 7.83 -2.39
CA GLU A 49 -4.02 7.83 -3.86
C GLU A 49 -2.94 8.76 -4.45
N SER A 50 -2.87 9.99 -3.94
CA SER A 50 -1.87 10.98 -4.37
C SER A 50 -0.43 10.53 -4.06
N LEU A 51 -0.23 9.85 -2.93
CA LEU A 51 1.08 9.33 -2.56
C LEU A 51 1.51 8.18 -3.49
N ILE A 52 0.59 7.28 -3.85
CA ILE A 52 0.88 6.19 -4.79
C ILE A 52 1.30 6.77 -6.15
N GLU A 53 0.55 7.73 -6.68
CA GLU A 53 0.88 8.40 -7.95
C GLU A 53 2.22 9.13 -7.88
N TYR A 54 2.47 9.88 -6.80
CA TYR A 54 3.74 10.56 -6.59
C TYR A 54 4.92 9.59 -6.55
N LEU A 55 4.83 8.52 -5.75
CA LEU A 55 5.92 7.55 -5.62
C LEU A 55 6.16 6.79 -6.94
N ALA A 56 5.10 6.46 -7.68
CA ALA A 56 5.22 5.87 -9.01
C ALA A 56 6.04 6.77 -9.95
N SER A 57 5.79 8.09 -9.91
CA SER A 57 6.55 9.07 -10.70
C SER A 57 8.01 9.18 -10.28
N VAL A 58 8.31 9.10 -8.98
CA VAL A 58 9.66 9.23 -8.43
C VAL A 58 10.50 7.97 -8.70
N PHE A 59 9.91 6.79 -8.55
CA PHE A 59 10.62 5.52 -8.70
C PHE A 59 10.55 4.94 -10.11
N ALA A 60 9.92 5.64 -11.07
CA ALA A 60 9.72 5.19 -12.44
C ALA A 60 9.08 3.78 -12.50
N VAL A 61 8.03 3.57 -11.70
CA VAL A 61 7.27 2.32 -11.65
C VAL A 61 5.89 2.55 -12.29
N ASP A 62 5.44 1.59 -13.09
CA ASP A 62 4.08 1.60 -13.63
C ASP A 62 3.10 0.91 -12.67
N VAL A 63 1.93 1.51 -12.46
CA VAL A 63 0.91 1.03 -11.52
C VAL A 63 -0.29 0.54 -12.32
N GLY A 64 -0.37 -0.78 -12.52
CA GLY A 64 -1.48 -1.40 -13.25
C GLY A 64 -2.84 -1.34 -12.52
N GLY A 65 -2.84 -1.12 -11.21
CA GLY A 65 -4.04 -0.96 -10.39
C GLY A 65 -3.75 -1.05 -8.90
N TYR A 66 -4.58 -0.42 -8.08
CA TYR A 66 -4.46 -0.46 -6.62
C TYR A 66 -5.84 -0.41 -5.95
N HIS A 67 -5.92 -0.88 -4.70
CA HIS A 67 -7.15 -0.85 -3.91
C HIS A 67 -6.87 -0.34 -2.50
N VAL A 68 -7.24 0.91 -2.24
CA VAL A 68 -7.07 1.49 -0.90
C VAL A 68 -8.23 1.07 0.01
N LEU A 69 -7.99 0.19 0.98
CA LEU A 69 -9.00 -0.28 1.96
C LEU A 69 -8.77 0.34 3.34
N ALA A 70 -9.76 0.20 4.23
CA ALA A 70 -9.70 0.74 5.59
C ALA A 70 -8.50 0.24 6.41
N ASN A 71 -8.07 -1.00 6.16
CA ASN A 71 -7.06 -1.71 6.94
C ASN A 71 -5.88 -2.24 6.10
N HIS A 72 -5.97 -2.17 4.77
CA HIS A 72 -4.97 -2.65 3.81
C HIS A 72 -4.91 -1.67 2.63
N SER A 73 -3.72 -1.44 2.11
CA SER A 73 -3.50 -0.72 0.84
C SER A 73 -3.06 -1.69 -0.24
#